data_AF-A0A430FJF7-F1
#
_entry.id   AF-A0A430FJF7-F1
#
_cell.length_a   1.000
_cell.length_b   1.000
_cell.length_c   1.000
_cell.angle_alpha   90.00
_cell.angle_beta   90.00
_cell.angle_gamma   90.00
#
_symmetry.space_group_name_H-M   'P 1'
#
loop_
_entity.id
_entity.type
_entity.pdbx_description
1 polymer ?
#
loop_
_entity_poly.entity_id
_entity_poly.type
_entity_poly.pdbx_seq_one_letter_code
_entity_poly.pdbx_strand_id
1 'polypeptide(L)' 'MSRNVKVVLNRRNVSRQLLHNKQLLDEVQYQIEGMAEAHDSIKVYRNEDGERGNVVATIPMPVEDAHRGLMSDMLGKVRI' A
#
# COMPACT_ATOMS: atom_id res chain seq x y z
N MET A 1 38.69 24.16 -1.10
CA MET A 1 37.96 22.90 -0.95
C MET A 1 36.54 23.20 -0.51
N SER A 2 35.55 23.09 -1.40
CA SER A 2 34.14 23.19 -1.01
C SER A 2 33.79 21.97 -0.15
N ARG A 3 33.45 22.18 1.12
CA ARG A 3 32.95 21.13 2.00
C ARG A 3 31.50 20.84 1.62
N ASN A 4 31.25 19.62 1.12
CA ASN A 4 29.88 19.17 0.90
C ASN A 4 29.19 18.96 2.25
N VAL A 5 27.99 19.51 2.41
CA VAL A 5 27.13 19.24 3.56
C VAL A 5 26.42 17.91 3.31
N LYS A 6 26.69 16.91 4.15
CA LYS A 6 25.98 15.63 4.11
C LYS A 6 24.80 15.70 5.09
N VAL A 7 23.59 15.63 4.56
CA VAL A 7 22.37 15.49 5.35
C VAL A 7 21.88 14.06 5.22
N VAL A 8 21.64 13.40 6.35
CA VAL A 8 21.02 12.07 6.39
C VAL A 8 19.62 12.24 6.96
N LEU A 9 18.61 11.85 6.18
CA LEU A 9 17.23 11.91 6.62
C LEU A 9 16.98 10.94 7.77
N ASN A 10 16.23 11.38 8.77
CA ASN A 10 15.84 10.54 9.89
C ASN A 10 14.83 9.49 9.41
N ARG A 11 15.28 8.23 9.29
CA ARG A 11 14.47 7.11 8.79
C ARG A 11 13.13 6.97 9.51
N ARG A 12 13.07 7.11 10.84
CA ARG A 12 11.81 6.98 11.59
C ARG A 12 10.82 8.08 11.24
N ASN A 13 11.30 9.30 11.12
CA ASN A 13 10.46 10.44 10.76
C ASN A 13 9.95 10.31 9.32
N VAL A 14 10.84 9.94 8.39
CA VAL A 14 10.46 9.70 6.98
C VAL A 14 9.44 8.57 6.87
N SER A 15 9.67 7.41 7.52
CA SER A 15 8.71 6.31 7.51
C SER A 15 7.36 6.72 8.07
N ARG A 16 7.33 7.50 9.16
CA ARG A 16 6.08 8.01 9.73
C ARG A 16 5.35 8.95 8.77
N GLN A 17 6.08 9.87 8.13
CA GLN A 17 5.48 10.78 7.14
C GLN A 17 4.88 10.02 5.95
N LEU A 18 5.57 8.99 5.44
CA LEU A 18 5.07 8.16 4.35
C LEU A 18 3.82 7.37 4.75
N LEU A 19 3.81 6.76 5.95
CA LEU A 19 2.68 6.00 6.47
C LEU A 19 1.45 6.87 6.83
N HIS A 20 1.60 8.19 6.92
CA HIS A 20 0.50 9.13 7.12
C HIS A 20 0.26 10.03 5.90
N ASN A 21 0.93 9.78 4.78
CA ASN A 21 0.74 10.55 3.57
C ASN A 21 -0.57 10.14 2.92
N LYS A 22 -1.59 11.00 3.05
CA LYS A 22 -2.93 10.75 2.51
C LYS A 22 -2.89 10.45 1.01
N GLN A 23 -2.19 11.27 0.24
CA GLN A 23 -2.10 11.12 -1.22
C GLN A 23 -1.51 9.77 -1.61
N LEU A 24 -0.43 9.35 -0.95
CA LEU A 24 0.23 8.08 -1.24
C LEU A 24 -0.69 6.90 -0.91
N LEU A 25 -1.41 6.98 0.21
CA LEU A 25 -2.41 5.98 0.58
C LEU A 25 -3.62 5.98 -0.37
N ASP A 26 -4.04 7.14 -0.88
CA ASP A 26 -5.12 7.28 -1.87
C ASP A 26 -4.71 6.63 -3.20
N GLU A 27 -3.48 6.85 -3.66
CA GLU A 27 -2.92 6.25 -4.88
C GLU A 27 -2.80 4.72 -4.76
N VAL A 28 -2.38 4.22 -3.60
CA VAL A 28 -2.34 2.77 -3.33
C VAL A 28 -3.76 2.20 -3.32
N GLN A 29 -4.71 2.87 -2.68
CA GLN A 29 -6.11 2.42 -2.64
C GLN A 29 -6.71 2.37 -4.04
N TYR A 30 -6.52 3.42 -4.84
CA TYR A 30 -7.01 3.48 -6.22
C TYR A 30 -6.45 2.36 -7.09
N GLN A 31 -5.15 2.06 -6.99
CA GLN A 31 -4.53 0.97 -7.75
C GLN A 31 -5.11 -0.39 -7.36
N ILE A 32 -5.29 -0.65 -6.06
CA ILE A 32 -5.84 -1.92 -5.59
C ILE A 32 -7.32 -2.04 -5.94
N GLU A 33 -8.10 -0.96 -5.81
CA GLU A 33 -9.52 -0.92 -6.22
C GLU A 33 -9.68 -1.17 -7.72
N GLY A 34 -8.88 -0.52 -8.57
CA GLY A 34 -8.92 -0.75 -10.02
C GLY A 34 -8.53 -2.18 -10.42
N MET A 35 -7.63 -2.83 -9.68
CA MET A 35 -7.32 -4.25 -9.88
C MET A 35 -8.42 -5.15 -9.31
N ALA A 36 -9.07 -4.74 -8.22
CA ALA A 36 -10.17 -5.45 -7.58
C ALA A 36 -11.48 -5.39 -8.38
N GLU A 37 -11.70 -4.40 -9.25
CA GLU A 37 -12.85 -4.36 -10.17
C GLU A 37 -12.95 -5.61 -11.06
N ALA A 38 -11.82 -6.27 -11.35
CA ALA A 38 -11.83 -7.54 -12.08
C ALA A 38 -12.37 -8.73 -11.24
N HIS A 39 -12.53 -8.55 -9.92
CA HIS A 39 -12.87 -9.59 -8.97
C HIS A 39 -13.79 -9.06 -7.84
N ASP A 40 -15.11 -9.14 -8.02
CA ASP A 40 -16.14 -8.71 -7.05
C ASP A 40 -15.99 -9.22 -5.61
N SER A 41 -15.25 -10.32 -5.43
CA SER A 41 -14.99 -10.90 -4.11
C SER A 41 -13.92 -10.16 -3.31
N ILE A 42 -13.16 -9.27 -3.94
CA ILE A 42 -12.11 -8.50 -3.28
C ILE A 42 -12.72 -7.25 -2.66
N LYS A 43 -12.49 -7.09 -1.36
CA LYS A 43 -12.88 -5.89 -0.62
C LYS A 43 -11.65 -5.13 -0.21
N VAL A 44 -11.60 -3.86 -0.60
CA VAL A 44 -10.53 -2.92 -0.25
C VAL A 44 -11.09 -1.92 0.75
N TYR A 45 -10.35 -1.64 1.81
CA TYR A 45 -10.72 -0.62 2.79
C TYR A 45 -9.49 0.04 3.39
N ARG A 46 -9.68 1.26 3.90
CA ARG A 46 -8.66 2.01 4.60
C ARG A 46 -8.68 1.70 6.09
N ASN A 47 -7.53 1.39 6.64
CA ASN A 47 -7.33 1.27 8.08
C ASN A 47 -6.47 2.45 8.54
N GLU A 48 -7.11 3.42 9.20
CA GLU A 48 -6.43 4.54 9.84
C GLU A 48 -6.21 4.18 11.32
N ASP A 49 -5.14 3.45 11.59
CA ASP A 49 -4.68 3.22 12.95
C ASP A 49 -3.93 4.49 13.43
N GLY A 50 -4.04 4.82 14.73
CA GLY A 50 -3.48 6.06 15.29
C GLY A 50 -1.96 6.22 15.09
N GLU A 51 -1.26 5.12 14.79
CA GLU A 51 0.18 5.11 14.49
C GLU A 51 0.54 4.93 13.01
N ARG A 52 -0.43 4.60 12.13
CA ARG A 52 -0.18 4.26 10.71
C ARG A 52 -1.46 4.20 9.88
N GLY A 53 -1.46 4.84 8.71
CA GLY A 53 -2.46 4.62 7.68
C GLY A 53 -2.04 3.44 6.79
N ASN A 54 -2.95 2.49 6.59
CA ASN A 54 -2.75 1.33 5.72
C ASN A 54 -3.97 1.14 4.82
N VAL A 55 -3.74 0.53 3.64
CA VAL A 55 -4.80 0.02 2.77
C VAL A 55 -4.84 -1.49 2.93
N VAL A 56 -6.02 -2.04 3.20
CA VAL A 56 -6.21 -3.48 3.41
C VAL A 56 -7.08 -4.02 2.30
N ALA A 57 -6.56 -5.01 1.57
CA ALA A 57 -7.32 -5.80 0.62
C ALA A 57 -7.65 -7.16 1.23
N THR A 58 -8.88 -7.63 1.07
CA THR A 58 -9.35 -8.94 1.56
C THR A 58 -10.06 -9.69 0.47
N ILE A 59 -9.87 -11.01 0.42
CA ILE A 59 -10.52 -11.92 -0.52
C ILE A 59 -10.91 -13.21 0.23
N PRO A 60 -12.02 -13.90 -0.11
CA PRO A 60 -12.32 -15.21 0.42
C PRO A 60 -11.22 -16.22 0.06
N MET A 61 -10.74 -17.01 1.03
CA MET A 61 -9.74 -18.06 0.78
C MET A 61 -10.08 -19.02 -0.37
N PRO A 62 -11.35 -19.46 -0.57
CA PRO A 62 -11.68 -20.34 -1.70
C PRO A 62 -11.42 -19.68 -3.07
N VAL A 63 -11.56 -18.36 -3.16
CA VAL A 63 -11.31 -17.60 -4.39
C VAL A 63 -9.80 -17.42 -4.60
N GLU A 64 -9.04 -17.13 -3.54
CA GLU A 64 -7.57 -17.04 -3.60
C GLU A 64 -6.93 -18.38 -3.99
N ASP A 65 -7.46 -19.50 -3.49
CA ASP A 65 -6.96 -20.85 -3.82
C ASP A 65 -7.28 -21.23 -5.27
N ALA A 66 -8.48 -20.87 -5.75
CA ALA A 66 -8.89 -21.08 -7.14
C ALA A 66 -8.07 -20.26 -8.15
N HIS A 67 -7.65 -19.04 -7.77
CA HIS A 67 -6.83 -18.16 -8.60
C HIS A 67 -5.32 -18.22 -8.28
N ARG A 68 -4.93 -19.09 -7.34
CA ARG A 68 -3.55 -19.47 -6.96
C ARG A 68 -2.58 -18.28 -6.84
N GLY A 69 -2.89 -17.34 -5.94
CA GLY A 69 -1.99 -16.23 -5.59
C GLY A 69 -2.38 -14.87 -6.15
N LEU A 70 -3.66 -14.66 -6.46
CA LEU A 70 -4.21 -13.43 -7.01
C LEU A 70 -3.84 -12.19 -6.17
N MET A 71 -3.99 -12.29 -4.84
CA MET A 71 -3.63 -11.18 -3.94
C MET A 71 -2.14 -10.88 -3.94
N SER A 72 -1.31 -11.92 -4.01
CA SER A 72 0.15 -11.73 -4.05
C SER A 72 0.59 -11.04 -5.33
N ASP A 73 -0.02 -11.39 -6.48
CA ASP A 73 0.24 -10.75 -7.77
C ASP A 73 -0.27 -9.30 -7.81
N MET A 74 -1.46 -9.04 -7.28
CA MET A 74 -1.99 -7.66 -7.16
C MET A 74 -1.08 -6.78 -6.30
N LEU A 75 -0.66 -7.27 -5.12
CA LEU A 75 0.24 -6.52 -4.23
C LEU A 75 1.62 -6.28 -4.86
N GLY A 76 2.13 -7.23 -5.65
CA GLY A 76 3.39 -7.07 -6.39
C GLY A 76 3.36 -6.02 -7.49
N LYS A 77 2.16 -5.65 -7.98
CA LYS A 77 1.97 -4.65 -9.05
C LYS A 77 1.74 -3.23 -8.54
N VAL A 78 1.46 -3.05 -7.25
CA VAL A 78 1.30 -1.73 -6.63
C VAL A 78 2.61 -0.95 -6.72
N ARG A 79 2.54 0.29 -7.21
CA ARG A 79 3.70 1.19 -7.30
C ARG A 79 3.47 2.43 -6.42
N ILE A 80 4.55 2.87 -5.77
CA ILE A 80 4.65 4.07 -4.92
C ILE A 80 5.65 5.03 -5.56
#